data_AF-A0A2S5K5P1-F1
#
_entry.id   AF-A0A2S5K5P1-F1
#
_cell.length_a   1.000
_cell.length_b   1.000
_cell.length_c   1.000
_cell.angle_alpha   90.00
_cell.angle_beta   90.00
_cell.angle_gamma   90.00
#
_symmetry.space_group_name_H-M   'P 1'
#
loop_
_entity.id
_entity.type
_entity.pdbx_description
1 polymer ?
#
loop_
_entity_poly.entity_id
_entity_poly.type
_entity_poly.pdbx_seq_one_letter_code
_entity_poly.pdbx_strand_id
1 'polypeptide(L)'
;MRRGWPAVGAASMVVLTACSSGGGGGLSAAPSVNADPAKVTGSITVLTNRTDQLGDGTLDRYAAEFTRGYPNVKVKFEGMKDYEGEVKISMNTENYGDVLPIPSDLSIARFPDFFSSLGSSQELSRTYQWTDYATVDGRVYGLAN
;
A
#
# COMPACT_ATOMS: atom_id res chain seq x y z
N MET A 1 9.42 6.04 69.25
CA MET A 1 9.41 7.54 69.28
C MET A 1 10.33 7.97 68.16
N ARG A 2 9.88 8.48 67.00
CA ARG A 2 9.40 9.84 66.66
C ARG A 2 8.70 9.72 65.28
N ARG A 3 7.40 10.07 65.17
CA ARG A 3 6.82 11.13 64.28
C ARG A 3 7.55 11.27 62.92
N GLY A 4 6.99 11.08 61.73
CA GLY A 4 5.62 11.33 61.22
C GLY A 4 5.57 12.67 60.48
N TRP A 5 5.61 12.68 59.13
CA TRP A 5 4.61 13.25 58.19
C TRP A 5 5.16 13.65 56.79
N PRO A 6 4.29 13.62 55.74
CA PRO A 6 4.64 13.81 54.33
C PRO A 6 4.51 15.28 53.88
N ALA A 7 5.21 15.66 52.80
CA ALA A 7 4.96 16.92 52.10
C ALA A 7 5.10 16.75 50.58
N VAL A 8 4.02 17.13 49.91
CA VAL A 8 3.80 17.30 48.48
C VAL A 8 4.76 18.34 47.90
N GLY A 9 5.28 18.08 46.70
CA GLY A 9 5.96 19.07 45.86
C GLY A 9 5.66 18.80 44.38
N ALA A 10 4.64 19.47 43.85
CA ALA A 10 4.41 19.55 42.41
C ALA A 10 5.25 20.71 41.84
N ALA A 11 6.02 20.45 40.79
CA ALA A 11 6.53 21.50 39.89
C ALA A 11 6.79 20.90 38.51
N SER A 12 5.91 21.24 37.57
CA SER A 12 6.08 21.01 36.13
C SER A 12 7.16 21.95 35.58
N MET A 13 8.09 21.45 34.76
CA MET A 13 8.74 22.25 33.71
C MET A 13 8.98 21.39 32.46
N VAL A 14 8.43 21.92 31.37
CA VAL A 14 8.49 21.49 29.97
C VAL A 14 9.89 21.82 29.40
N VAL A 15 10.31 21.14 28.33
CA VAL A 15 10.85 21.70 27.06
C VAL A 15 11.97 20.85 26.41
N LEU A 16 11.58 20.25 25.27
CA LEU A 16 12.26 20.05 23.98
C LEU A 16 13.66 19.39 23.92
N THR A 17 13.68 18.14 23.47
CA THR A 17 14.77 17.54 22.66
C THR A 17 14.10 16.42 21.85
N ALA A 18 14.09 16.36 20.52
CA ALA A 18 15.02 16.86 19.53
C ALA A 18 14.27 17.24 18.24
N CYS A 19 14.57 18.43 17.70
CA CYS A 19 14.42 18.67 16.27
C CYS A 19 15.67 18.11 15.58
N SER A 20 15.58 16.95 14.94
CA SER A 20 16.40 16.67 13.77
C SER A 20 15.56 16.91 12.53
N SER A 21 15.66 18.12 12.00
CA SER A 21 15.37 18.39 10.60
C SER A 21 16.33 17.58 9.75
N GLY A 22 15.87 16.44 9.25
CA GLY A 22 16.54 15.64 8.25
C GLY A 22 15.48 15.19 7.26
N GLY A 23 15.40 15.86 6.12
CA GLY A 23 14.63 15.40 4.98
C GLY A 23 15.12 14.01 4.60
N GLY A 24 14.27 13.02 4.82
CA GLY A 24 14.44 11.65 4.39
C GLY A 24 13.05 11.14 4.14
N GLY A 25 12.73 10.91 2.85
CA GLY A 25 11.43 10.43 2.41
C GLY A 25 10.96 9.31 3.32
N GLY A 26 9.81 9.55 3.96
CA GLY A 26 9.19 8.57 4.85
C GLY A 26 9.02 7.28 4.06
N LEU A 27 9.86 6.30 4.37
CA LEU A 27 9.72 4.93 3.91
C LEU A 27 8.36 4.47 4.43
N SER A 28 7.35 4.40 3.56
CA SER A 28 6.09 3.73 3.89
C SER A 28 6.43 2.32 4.32
N ALA A 29 6.34 2.07 5.63
CA ALA A 29 6.43 0.75 6.19
C ALA A 29 5.40 -0.12 5.47
N ALA A 30 5.80 -1.32 5.04
CA ALA A 30 4.85 -2.24 4.44
C ALA A 30 3.68 -2.40 5.45
N PRO A 31 2.42 -2.33 5.00
CA PRO A 31 1.30 -2.48 5.91
C PRO A 31 1.45 -3.81 6.64
N SER A 32 1.40 -3.76 7.97
CA SER A 32 1.40 -4.99 8.76
C SER A 32 0.07 -5.70 8.50
N VAL A 33 0.10 -6.77 7.71
CA VAL A 33 -1.06 -7.61 7.43
C VAL A 33 -1.32 -8.49 8.66
N ASN A 34 -1.75 -7.86 9.75
CA ASN A 34 -2.30 -8.50 10.94
C ASN A 34 -3.57 -7.76 11.38
N ALA A 35 -4.34 -7.26 10.42
CA ALA A 35 -5.67 -6.74 10.67
C ALA A 35 -6.68 -7.88 10.48
N ASP A 36 -7.52 -8.09 11.50
CA ASP A 36 -8.72 -8.91 11.39
C ASP A 36 -9.50 -8.49 10.12
N PRO A 37 -9.69 -9.37 9.12
CA PRO A 37 -10.31 -9.02 7.85
C PRO A 37 -11.70 -8.38 8.00
N ALA A 38 -12.43 -8.72 9.07
CA ALA A 38 -13.73 -8.14 9.36
C ALA A 38 -13.65 -6.67 9.82
N LYS A 39 -12.49 -6.20 10.30
CA LYS A 39 -12.27 -4.80 10.71
C LYS A 39 -11.78 -3.91 9.58
N VAL A 40 -11.33 -4.49 8.47
CA VAL A 40 -10.87 -3.73 7.31
C VAL A 40 -12.09 -3.22 6.55
N THR A 41 -12.19 -1.91 6.39
CA THR A 41 -13.29 -1.25 5.69
C THR A 41 -12.76 -0.39 4.56
N GLY A 42 -13.57 -0.17 3.52
CA GLY A 42 -13.24 0.78 2.47
C GLY A 42 -13.69 0.35 1.09
N SER A 43 -13.28 1.11 0.09
CA SER A 43 -13.46 0.76 -1.32
C SER A 43 -12.12 0.91 -2.02
N ILE A 44 -11.79 -0.05 -2.89
CA ILE A 44 -10.64 0.02 -3.78
C ILE A 44 -11.09 -0.01 -5.23
N THR A 45 -10.42 0.75 -6.07
CA THR A 45 -10.54 0.75 -7.52
C THR A 45 -9.33 0.05 -8.12
N VAL A 46 -9.59 -1.03 -8.85
CA VAL A 46 -8.58 -1.85 -9.50
C VAL A 46 -8.64 -1.61 -11.00
N LEU A 47 -7.59 -1.01 -11.57
CA LEU A 47 -7.48 -0.84 -13.01
C LEU A 47 -7.06 -2.14 -13.68
N THR A 48 -7.52 -2.37 -14.90
CA THR A 48 -7.16 -3.57 -15.66
C THR A 48 -7.16 -3.33 -17.17
N ASN A 49 -6.24 -4.00 -17.85
CA ASN A 49 -6.24 -4.14 -19.31
C ASN A 49 -7.09 -5.35 -19.78
N ARG A 50 -7.55 -6.20 -18.87
CA ARG A 50 -8.37 -7.39 -19.16
C ARG A 50 -9.85 -7.05 -19.30
N THR A 51 -10.19 -6.22 -20.28
CA THR A 51 -11.58 -5.84 -20.56
C THR A 51 -12.45 -7.02 -20.95
N ASP A 52 -11.84 -8.10 -21.49
CA ASP A 52 -12.48 -9.38 -21.75
C ASP A 52 -13.02 -10.02 -20.46
N GLN A 53 -12.20 -10.09 -19.41
CA GLN A 53 -12.57 -10.67 -18.11
C GLN A 53 -13.55 -9.78 -17.33
N LEU A 54 -13.53 -8.48 -17.59
CA LEU A 54 -14.54 -7.57 -17.07
C LEU A 54 -15.88 -7.79 -17.78
N GLY A 55 -15.87 -7.96 -19.10
CA GLY A 55 -17.08 -8.15 -19.91
C GLY A 55 -17.74 -9.51 -19.73
N ASP A 56 -16.98 -10.56 -19.43
CA ASP A 56 -17.51 -11.91 -19.18
C ASP A 56 -17.86 -12.19 -17.70
N GLY A 57 -17.62 -11.22 -16.81
CA GLY A 57 -17.92 -11.31 -15.38
C GLY A 57 -16.90 -12.07 -14.54
N THR A 58 -15.76 -12.49 -15.09
CA THR A 58 -14.69 -13.15 -14.34
C THR A 58 -14.17 -12.27 -13.20
N LEU A 59 -13.93 -10.98 -13.46
CA LEU A 59 -13.43 -10.05 -12.42
C LEU A 59 -14.46 -9.79 -11.33
N ASP A 60 -15.76 -9.75 -11.67
CA ASP A 60 -16.83 -9.64 -10.68
C ASP A 60 -16.84 -10.84 -9.73
N ARG A 61 -16.55 -12.04 -10.25
CA ARG A 61 -16.41 -13.25 -9.42
C ARG A 61 -15.20 -13.17 -8.49
N TYR A 62 -14.07 -12.62 -8.96
CA TYR A 62 -12.91 -12.39 -8.09
C TYR A 62 -13.19 -11.35 -7.00
N ALA A 63 -13.89 -10.26 -7.33
CA ALA A 63 -14.35 -9.29 -6.33
C ALA A 63 -15.25 -9.96 -5.27
N ALA A 64 -16.18 -10.82 -5.70
CA ALA A 64 -17.06 -11.55 -4.81
C ALA A 64 -16.29 -12.49 -3.86
N GLU A 65 -15.35 -13.28 -4.38
CA GLU A 65 -14.50 -14.15 -3.55
C GLU A 65 -13.61 -13.35 -2.59
N PHE A 66 -13.07 -12.21 -3.02
CA PHE A 66 -12.32 -11.32 -2.13
C PHE A 66 -13.20 -10.78 -0.99
N THR A 67 -14.43 -10.37 -1.31
CA THR A 67 -15.40 -9.83 -0.34
C THR A 67 -15.80 -10.87 0.69
N ARG A 68 -15.77 -12.17 0.37
CA ARG A 68 -16.01 -13.24 1.36
C ARG A 68 -14.95 -13.27 2.46
N GLY A 69 -13.69 -12.95 2.13
CA GLY A 69 -12.62 -12.79 3.10
C GLY A 69 -12.61 -11.43 3.79
N TYR A 70 -12.96 -10.37 3.06
CA TYR A 70 -12.98 -8.98 3.52
C TYR A 70 -14.38 -8.38 3.35
N PRO A 71 -15.34 -8.69 4.24
CA PRO A 71 -16.77 -8.40 4.04
C PRO A 71 -17.11 -6.91 3.98
N ASN A 72 -16.26 -6.05 4.53
CA ASN A 72 -16.47 -4.60 4.57
C ASN A 72 -15.63 -3.84 3.53
N VAL A 73 -14.97 -4.55 2.61
CA VAL A 73 -14.21 -3.95 1.51
C VAL A 73 -14.97 -4.12 0.20
N LYS A 74 -15.17 -3.02 -0.52
CA LYS A 74 -15.75 -3.03 -1.86
C LYS A 74 -14.64 -2.97 -2.91
N VAL A 75 -14.61 -3.94 -3.82
CA VAL A 75 -13.68 -3.94 -4.95
C VAL A 75 -14.43 -3.49 -6.20
N LYS A 76 -13.94 -2.46 -6.88
CA LYS A 76 -14.45 -1.99 -8.17
C LYS A 76 -13.37 -2.20 -9.23
N PHE A 77 -13.69 -2.90 -10.31
CA PHE A 77 -12.79 -3.01 -11.45
C PHE A 77 -13.11 -1.93 -12.50
N GLU A 78 -12.08 -1.32 -13.06
CA GLU A 78 -12.19 -0.39 -14.18
C GLU A 78 -11.29 -0.85 -15.33
N GLY A 79 -11.93 -1.22 -16.44
CA GLY A 79 -11.24 -1.72 -17.64
C GLY A 79 -10.88 -0.59 -18.59
N MET A 80 -9.63 -0.56 -19.05
CA MET A 80 -9.14 0.38 -20.08
C MET A 80 -8.80 -0.38 -21.35
N LYS A 81 -9.30 0.10 -22.49
CA LYS A 81 -8.99 -0.50 -23.81
C LYS A 81 -7.60 -0.11 -24.28
N ASP A 82 -7.25 1.16 -24.18
CA ASP A 82 -5.89 1.65 -24.40
C ASP A 82 -5.19 1.85 -23.06
N TYR A 83 -4.94 0.73 -22.36
CA TYR A 83 -4.40 0.77 -21.00
C TYR A 83 -3.09 1.57 -20.92
N GLU A 84 -2.12 1.27 -21.78
CA GLU A 84 -0.81 1.93 -21.76
C GLU A 84 -0.93 3.44 -22.06
N GLY A 85 -1.80 3.85 -22.97
CA GLY A 85 -2.05 5.27 -23.24
C GLY A 85 -2.72 5.99 -22.09
N GLU A 86 -3.79 5.40 -21.54
CA GLU A 86 -4.67 6.05 -20.56
C GLU A 86 -4.07 6.05 -19.14
N VAL A 87 -3.44 4.97 -18.69
CA VAL A 87 -2.92 4.85 -17.33
C VAL A 87 -1.84 5.89 -17.03
N LYS A 88 -0.97 6.19 -18.00
CA LYS A 88 0.10 7.18 -17.87
C LYS A 88 -0.46 8.60 -17.67
N ILE A 89 -1.61 8.90 -18.27
CA ILE A 89 -2.31 10.17 -18.06
C ILE A 89 -2.86 10.20 -16.64
N SER A 90 -3.52 9.13 -16.20
CA SER A 90 -4.06 9.01 -14.85
C SER A 90 -2.97 9.16 -13.79
N MET A 91 -1.79 8.53 -13.97
CA MET A 91 -0.65 8.61 -13.04
C MET A 91 -0.07 10.01 -12.84
N ASN A 92 -0.43 11.01 -13.66
CA ASN A 92 -0.10 12.42 -13.41
C ASN A 92 -1.07 13.11 -12.44
N THR A 93 -2.11 12.41 -11.99
CA THR A 93 -3.08 12.85 -10.99
C THR A 93 -2.85 12.12 -9.68
N GLU A 94 -3.42 12.62 -8.58
CA GLU A 94 -3.30 11.96 -7.27
C GLU A 94 -4.21 10.74 -7.11
N ASN A 95 -5.20 10.54 -7.99
CA ASN A 95 -6.20 9.48 -7.85
C ASN A 95 -6.36 8.70 -9.15
N TYR A 96 -5.41 7.81 -9.41
CA TYR A 96 -5.32 7.03 -10.66
C TYR A 96 -5.64 5.55 -10.48
N GLY A 97 -6.24 5.19 -9.35
CA GLY A 97 -6.53 3.80 -8.96
C GLY A 97 -5.68 3.36 -7.78
N ASP A 98 -6.21 2.41 -7.01
CA ASP A 98 -5.55 1.88 -5.81
C ASP A 98 -4.64 0.69 -6.14
N VAL A 99 -5.03 -0.09 -7.15
CA VAL A 99 -4.30 -1.27 -7.64
C VAL A 99 -4.34 -1.27 -9.15
N LEU A 100 -3.20 -1.46 -9.80
CA LEU A 100 -3.10 -1.38 -11.25
C LEU A 100 -1.90 -2.18 -11.78
N PRO A 101 -1.97 -2.74 -13.00
CA PRO A 101 -0.79 -3.22 -13.72
C PRO A 101 0.27 -2.13 -13.89
N ILE A 102 1.52 -2.43 -13.66
CA ILE A 102 2.60 -1.46 -13.88
C ILE A 102 2.76 -1.24 -15.39
N PRO A 103 2.71 0.01 -15.89
CA PRO A 103 2.89 0.29 -17.32
C PRO A 103 4.26 -0.13 -17.81
N SER A 104 4.34 -0.75 -18.99
CA SER A 104 5.57 -1.37 -19.50
C SER A 104 6.73 -0.39 -19.74
N ASP A 105 6.41 0.88 -20.06
CA ASP A 105 7.40 1.93 -20.31
C ASP A 105 7.90 2.64 -19.02
N LEU A 106 7.38 2.26 -17.84
CA LEU A 106 7.80 2.90 -16.60
C LEU A 106 9.15 2.32 -16.14
N SER A 107 10.16 3.18 -16.05
CA SER A 107 11.46 2.79 -15.48
C SER A 107 11.30 2.25 -14.06
N ILE A 108 11.89 1.08 -13.81
CA ILE A 108 11.88 0.39 -12.50
C ILE A 108 12.36 1.32 -11.39
N ALA A 109 13.38 2.15 -11.65
CA ALA A 109 13.92 3.09 -10.66
C ALA A 109 12.90 4.13 -10.17
N ARG A 110 11.81 4.36 -10.90
CA ARG A 110 10.74 5.29 -10.52
C ARG A 110 9.56 4.62 -9.81
N PHE A 111 9.56 3.30 -9.64
CA PHE A 111 8.46 2.63 -8.93
C PHE A 111 8.19 3.19 -7.53
N PRO A 112 9.21 3.61 -6.73
CA PRO A 112 8.97 4.25 -5.44
C PRO A 112 8.20 5.58 -5.50
N ASP A 113 8.21 6.27 -6.65
CA ASP A 113 7.53 7.55 -6.83
C ASP A 113 6.02 7.38 -7.01
N PHE A 114 5.58 6.19 -7.44
CA PHE A 114 4.19 5.90 -7.80
C PHE A 114 3.56 4.84 -6.91
N PHE A 115 4.31 3.79 -6.55
CA PHE A 115 3.77 2.61 -5.89
C PHE A 115 4.24 2.50 -4.44
N SER A 116 3.33 2.03 -3.59
CA SER A 116 3.69 1.61 -2.24
C SER A 116 4.46 0.29 -2.30
N SER A 117 5.49 0.17 -1.47
CA SER A 117 6.23 -1.09 -1.34
C SER A 117 5.35 -2.18 -0.70
N LEU A 118 5.37 -3.36 -1.31
CA LEU A 118 4.65 -4.55 -0.85
C LEU A 118 5.41 -5.31 0.25
N GLY A 119 6.68 -4.99 0.48
CA GLY A 119 7.53 -5.67 1.45
C GLY A 119 8.97 -5.83 0.99
N SER A 120 9.73 -6.61 1.76
CA SER A 120 11.12 -6.92 1.42
C SER A 120 11.22 -7.98 0.33
N SER A 121 12.16 -7.80 -0.59
CA SER A 121 12.49 -8.80 -1.62
C SER A 121 12.94 -10.13 -1.01
N GLN A 122 13.67 -10.09 0.12
CA GLN A 122 14.12 -11.28 0.83
C GLN A 122 12.94 -12.15 1.33
N GLU A 123 11.84 -11.53 1.75
CA GLU A 123 10.65 -12.24 2.21
C GLU A 123 9.78 -12.67 1.03
N LEU A 124 9.47 -11.74 0.13
CA LEU A 124 8.53 -12.00 -0.97
C LEU A 124 9.07 -13.00 -2.00
N SER A 125 10.38 -13.02 -2.27
CA SER A 125 10.99 -13.98 -3.20
C SER A 125 10.91 -15.44 -2.75
N ARG A 126 10.59 -15.70 -1.48
CA ARG A 126 10.37 -17.07 -0.98
C ARG A 126 9.04 -17.66 -1.44
N THR A 127 8.08 -16.80 -1.78
CA THR A 127 6.71 -17.20 -2.12
C THR A 127 6.38 -16.85 -3.57
N TYR A 128 6.85 -15.70 -4.05
CA TYR A 128 6.53 -15.17 -5.37
C TYR A 128 7.74 -15.24 -6.29
N GLN A 129 7.51 -15.63 -7.54
CA GLN A 129 8.52 -15.62 -8.59
C GLN A 129 8.67 -14.22 -9.20
N TRP A 130 9.81 -13.96 -9.83
CA TRP A 130 10.05 -12.74 -10.62
C TRP A 130 9.94 -11.42 -9.85
N THR A 131 10.10 -11.46 -8.53
CA THR A 131 10.08 -10.25 -7.69
C THR A 131 11.20 -9.27 -8.03
N ASP A 132 12.28 -9.76 -8.61
CA ASP A 132 13.45 -8.98 -9.04
C ASP A 132 13.12 -7.93 -10.11
N TYR A 133 12.14 -8.21 -10.99
CA TYR A 133 11.70 -7.26 -12.02
C TYR A 133 10.98 -6.01 -11.46
N ALA A 134 10.56 -6.06 -10.19
CA ALA A 134 9.92 -4.94 -9.51
C ALA A 134 10.58 -4.59 -8.17
N THR A 135 11.87 -4.93 -8.00
CA THR A 135 12.62 -4.61 -6.79
C THR A 135 13.46 -3.35 -6.96
N VAL A 136 13.32 -2.40 -6.03
CA VAL A 136 14.18 -1.21 -5.89
C VAL A 136 14.67 -1.15 -4.46
N ASP A 137 15.97 -0.99 -4.25
CA ASP A 137 16.60 -0.90 -2.92
C ASP A 137 16.14 -2.01 -1.94
N GLY A 138 16.03 -3.23 -2.45
CA GLY A 138 15.63 -4.41 -1.68
C GLY A 138 14.14 -4.50 -1.35
N ARG A 139 13.31 -3.58 -1.85
CA ARG A 139 11.86 -3.51 -1.65
C ARG A 139 11.13 -3.86 -2.94
N VAL A 140 10.08 -4.68 -2.85
CA VAL A 140 9.24 -5.08 -3.99
C VAL A 140 8.09 -4.10 -4.14
N TYR A 141 7.80 -3.68 -5.38
CA TYR A 141 6.75 -2.71 -5.72
C TYR A 141 5.66 -3.28 -6.63
N GLY A 142 5.84 -4.49 -7.15
CA GLY A 142 4.87 -5.17 -7.99
C GLY A 142 5.04 -6.69 -7.92
N LEU A 143 3.95 -7.40 -8.18
CA LEU A 143 3.95 -8.85 -8.32
C LEU A 143 3.49 -9.21 -9.73
N ALA A 144 4.15 -10.19 -10.35
CA ALA A 144 3.73 -10.71 -11.64
C ALA A 144 2.38 -11.45 -11.50
N ASN A 145 1.51 -11.27 -12.50
CA ASN A 145 0.25 -11.98 -12.67
C ASN A 145 0.44 -13.26 -13.50
#